data_AF-A0AAW4ZQN0-F1
#
_entry.id   AF-A0AAW4ZQN0-F1
#
_cell.length_a   1.000
_cell.length_b   1.000
_cell.length_c   1.000
_cell.angle_alpha   90.00
_cell.angle_beta   90.00
_cell.angle_gamma   90.00
#
_symmetry.space_group_name_H-M   'P 1'
#
loop_
_entity.id
_entity.type
_entity.pdbx_description
1 polymer ?
#
loop_
_entity_poly.entity_id
_entity_poly.type
_entity_poly.pdbx_seq_one_letter_code
_entity_poly.pdbx_strand_id
1 'polypeptide(L)'
;MKKLWIISGLLVSSSVMALSQETKIDCDNAYSTLEINQCAADKFDAADQQLQVYLTKSIQQNSTDKALVDAIQTAQKQWLQYRQAECNAVYTQWQQGTIRGVMTLSCKLALTQQRTLTVWENYLRPMDSSEAVLPKPIVDAS
;
A
#
# COMPACT_ATOMS: atom_id res chain seq x y z
N MET A 1 55.81 -42.50 -16.34
CA MET A 1 56.54 -41.27 -15.94
C MET A 1 55.94 -40.13 -16.77
N LYS A 2 55.30 -39.05 -16.29
CA LYS A 2 55.25 -38.33 -15.01
C LYS A 2 53.80 -37.84 -14.80
N LYS A 3 53.31 -37.84 -13.55
CA LYS A 3 52.05 -37.22 -13.14
C LYS A 3 52.24 -35.69 -13.09
N LEU A 4 51.34 -34.91 -13.68
CA LEU A 4 51.22 -33.46 -13.47
C LEU A 4 49.82 -33.18 -12.94
N TRP A 5 49.75 -32.84 -11.64
CA TRP A 5 48.54 -32.40 -10.96
C TRP A 5 48.45 -30.89 -11.10
N ILE A 6 47.43 -30.38 -11.81
CA ILE A 6 47.08 -28.96 -11.79
C ILE A 6 45.99 -28.78 -10.74
N ILE A 7 46.38 -28.28 -9.58
CA ILE A 7 45.47 -27.85 -8.53
C ILE A 7 44.98 -26.47 -8.93
N SER A 8 43.76 -26.40 -9.49
CA SER A 8 43.06 -25.14 -9.74
C SER A 8 42.45 -24.67 -8.43
N GLY A 9 43.03 -23.63 -7.83
CA GLY A 9 42.54 -23.03 -6.58
C GLY A 9 41.27 -22.22 -6.83
N LEU A 10 40.15 -22.71 -6.31
CA LEU A 10 38.87 -21.99 -6.32
C LEU A 10 38.87 -20.93 -5.21
N LEU A 11 39.06 -19.66 -5.58
CA LEU A 11 38.90 -18.50 -4.69
C LEU A 11 37.40 -18.30 -4.41
N VAL A 12 36.94 -18.77 -3.25
CA VAL A 12 35.59 -18.47 -2.74
C VAL A 12 35.61 -17.06 -2.14
N SER A 13 35.16 -16.08 -2.90
CA SER A 13 34.93 -14.71 -2.40
C SER A 13 33.62 -14.67 -1.61
N SER A 14 33.72 -14.56 -0.29
CA SER A 14 32.55 -14.44 0.61
C SER A 14 32.11 -12.97 0.69
N SER A 15 31.09 -12.60 -0.07
CA SER A 15 30.44 -11.29 0.06
C SER A 15 29.66 -11.24 1.38
N VAL A 16 30.12 -10.44 2.33
CA VAL A 16 29.36 -10.07 3.53
C VAL A 16 28.22 -9.12 3.12
N MET A 17 26.99 -9.61 3.19
CA MET A 17 25.79 -8.77 3.10
C MET A 17 25.69 -7.95 4.40
N ALA A 18 25.96 -6.65 4.34
CA ALA A 18 25.73 -5.76 5.47
C ALA A 18 24.21 -5.63 5.68
N LEU A 19 23.69 -6.10 6.82
CA LEU A 19 22.35 -5.73 7.28
C LEU A 19 22.39 -4.26 7.71
N SER A 20 21.73 -3.39 6.95
CA SER A 20 21.43 -2.03 7.40
C SER A 20 20.43 -2.11 8.57
N GLN A 21 20.81 -1.60 9.74
CA GLN A 21 19.88 -1.40 10.85
C GLN A 21 18.90 -0.29 10.47
N GLU A 22 17.62 -0.63 10.34
CA GLU A 22 16.56 0.31 10.06
C GLU A 22 16.26 1.10 11.35
N THR A 23 16.85 2.28 11.49
CA THR A 23 16.45 3.23 12.54
C THR A 23 15.01 3.65 12.28
N LYS A 24 14.11 3.28 13.20
CA LYS A 24 12.69 3.67 13.14
C LYS A 24 12.58 5.20 13.14
N ILE A 25 11.98 5.77 12.10
CA ILE A 25 11.77 7.22 11.97
C ILE A 25 10.71 7.68 12.97
N ASP A 26 10.99 8.78 13.67
CA ASP A 26 10.02 9.47 14.51
C ASP A 26 9.19 10.43 13.66
N CYS A 27 7.99 10.01 13.29
CA CYS A 27 7.09 10.79 12.44
C CYS A 27 6.49 12.02 13.12
N ASP A 28 6.55 12.12 14.45
CA ASP A 28 6.08 13.30 15.18
C ASP A 28 7.11 14.44 15.11
N ASN A 29 8.38 14.10 14.86
CA ASN A 29 9.50 15.04 14.77
C ASN A 29 10.24 14.99 13.42
N ALA A 30 9.63 14.41 12.39
CA ALA A 30 10.21 14.32 11.05
C ALA A 30 10.48 15.73 10.47
N TYR A 31 11.72 15.98 10.03
CA TYR A 31 12.14 17.30 9.58
C TYR A 31 12.63 17.31 8.13
N SER A 32 13.40 16.29 7.74
CA SER A 32 13.90 16.18 6.38
C SER A 32 12.79 15.75 5.42
N THR A 33 12.89 16.15 4.16
CA THR A 33 11.96 15.68 3.12
C THR A 33 11.96 14.15 2.97
N LEU A 34 13.08 13.49 3.28
CA LEU A 34 13.18 12.03 3.26
C LEU A 34 12.32 11.41 4.36
N GLU A 35 12.47 11.88 5.61
CA GLU A 35 11.68 11.40 6.75
C GLU A 35 10.19 11.67 6.55
N ILE A 36 9.83 12.87 6.08
CA ILE A 36 8.43 13.24 5.79
C ILE A 36 7.83 12.30 4.74
N ASN A 37 8.55 12.01 3.66
CA ASN A 37 8.08 11.09 2.63
C ASN A 37 7.95 9.66 3.17
N GLN A 38 8.89 9.19 3.99
CA GLN A 38 8.80 7.86 4.59
C GLN A 38 7.58 7.74 5.51
N CYS A 39 7.36 8.72 6.38
CA CYS A 39 6.18 8.75 7.26
C CYS A 39 4.86 8.78 6.49
N ALA A 40 4.81 9.51 5.37
CA ALA A 40 3.64 9.50 4.49
C ALA A 40 3.45 8.16 3.76
N ALA A 41 4.55 7.47 3.41
CA ALA A 41 4.52 6.14 2.82
C ALA A 41 3.99 5.11 3.83
N ASP A 42 4.48 5.12 5.07
CA ASP A 42 4.02 4.22 6.14
C ASP A 42 2.51 4.38 6.39
N LYS A 43 2.03 5.63 6.43
CA LYS A 43 0.59 5.93 6.56
C LYS A 43 -0.21 5.39 5.36
N PHE A 44 0.28 5.60 4.15
CA PHE A 44 -0.36 5.07 2.94
C PHE A 44 -0.40 3.53 2.94
N ASP A 45 0.69 2.87 3.31
CA ASP A 45 0.79 1.42 3.35
C ASP A 45 -0.17 0.82 4.39
N ALA A 46 -0.28 1.44 5.57
CA ALA A 46 -1.26 1.05 6.58
C ALA A 46 -2.72 1.17 6.05
N ALA A 47 -3.03 2.27 5.34
CA ALA A 47 -4.35 2.45 4.73
C ALA A 47 -4.61 1.46 3.58
N ASP A 48 -3.61 1.13 2.76
CA ASP A 48 -3.75 0.15 1.69
C ASP A 48 -3.98 -1.26 2.26
N GLN A 49 -3.26 -1.64 3.32
CA GLN A 49 -3.50 -2.88 4.05
C GLN A 49 -4.92 -2.94 4.62
N GLN A 50 -5.40 -1.85 5.22
CA GLN A 50 -6.78 -1.77 5.70
C GLN A 50 -7.79 -1.98 4.56
N LEU A 51 -7.59 -1.33 3.41
CA LEU A 51 -8.44 -1.53 2.24
C LEU A 51 -8.47 -3.01 1.80
N GLN A 52 -7.33 -3.71 1.81
CA GLN A 52 -7.28 -5.13 1.45
C GLN A 52 -8.08 -6.00 2.42
N VAL A 53 -8.03 -5.71 3.73
CA VAL A 53 -8.84 -6.41 4.74
C VAL A 53 -10.33 -6.23 4.46
N TYR A 54 -10.77 -5.00 4.22
CA TYR A 54 -12.17 -4.68 3.95
C TYR A 54 -12.67 -5.28 2.63
N LEU A 55 -11.85 -5.20 1.58
CA LEU A 55 -12.16 -5.80 0.28
C LEU A 55 -12.28 -7.33 0.40
N THR A 56 -11.30 -7.97 1.04
CA THR A 56 -11.33 -9.42 1.27
C THR A 56 -12.59 -9.83 2.03
N LYS A 57 -12.94 -9.08 3.08
CA LYS A 57 -14.13 -9.38 3.86
C LYS A 57 -15.42 -9.17 3.05
N SER A 58 -15.48 -8.15 2.21
CA SER A 58 -16.62 -7.92 1.31
C SER A 58 -16.81 -9.07 0.33
N ILE A 59 -15.73 -9.61 -0.24
CA ILE A 59 -15.78 -10.77 -1.14
C ILE A 59 -16.23 -12.03 -0.40
N GLN A 60 -15.71 -12.26 0.82
CA GLN A 60 -16.12 -13.40 1.65
C GLN A 60 -17.59 -13.33 2.06
N GLN A 61 -18.07 -12.16 2.47
CA GLN A 61 -19.48 -11.96 2.86
C GLN A 61 -20.44 -12.20 1.70
N ASN A 62 -20.03 -11.86 0.48
CA ASN A 62 -20.85 -11.98 -0.73
C ASN A 62 -20.49 -13.21 -1.57
N SER A 63 -19.78 -14.20 -1.03
CA SER A 63 -19.17 -15.29 -1.81
C SER A 63 -20.15 -16.20 -2.55
N THR A 64 -21.42 -16.20 -2.17
CA THR A 64 -22.47 -16.99 -2.83
C THR A 64 -23.02 -16.32 -4.09
N ASP A 65 -22.83 -15.01 -4.25
CA ASP A 65 -23.21 -14.27 -5.45
C ASP A 65 -21.95 -14.01 -6.31
N LYS A 66 -21.69 -14.94 -7.21
CA LYS A 66 -20.52 -14.85 -8.10
C LYS A 66 -20.55 -13.60 -8.99
N ALA A 67 -21.73 -13.18 -9.46
CA ALA A 67 -21.84 -12.02 -10.34
C ALA A 67 -21.46 -10.73 -9.59
N LEU A 68 -21.91 -10.60 -8.34
CA LEU A 68 -21.53 -9.50 -7.47
C LEU A 68 -20.03 -9.51 -7.14
N VAL A 69 -19.46 -10.66 -6.78
CA VAL A 69 -18.02 -10.78 -6.51
C VAL A 69 -17.17 -10.36 -7.71
N ASP A 70 -17.51 -10.83 -8.92
CA ASP A 70 -16.81 -10.46 -10.15
C ASP A 70 -16.94 -8.95 -10.44
N ALA A 71 -18.09 -8.35 -10.13
CA ALA A 71 -18.31 -6.90 -10.23
C ALA A 71 -17.47 -6.09 -9.21
N ILE A 72 -17.40 -6.53 -7.94
CA ILE A 72 -16.57 -5.91 -6.90
C ILE A 72 -15.09 -5.90 -7.32
N GLN A 73 -14.59 -7.04 -7.80
CA GLN A 73 -13.21 -7.19 -8.26
C GLN A 73 -12.92 -6.29 -9.47
N THR A 74 -13.84 -6.24 -10.43
CA THR A 74 -13.73 -5.35 -11.59
C THR A 74 -13.69 -3.89 -11.16
N ALA A 75 -14.60 -3.46 -10.28
CA ALA A 75 -14.64 -2.10 -9.76
C ALA A 75 -13.34 -1.75 -9.02
N GLN A 76 -12.79 -2.67 -8.22
CA GLN A 76 -11.52 -2.46 -7.52
C GLN A 76 -10.35 -2.29 -8.50
N LYS A 77 -10.28 -3.13 -9.55
CA LYS A 77 -9.23 -3.04 -10.58
C LYS A 77 -9.27 -1.70 -11.31
N GLN A 78 -10.46 -1.18 -11.62
CA GLN A 78 -10.61 0.13 -12.28
C GLN A 78 -10.29 1.27 -11.32
N TRP A 79 -10.69 1.16 -10.06
CA TRP A 79 -10.35 2.16 -9.05
C TRP A 79 -8.84 2.26 -8.82
N LEU A 80 -8.09 1.14 -8.84
CA LEU A 80 -6.63 1.17 -8.74
C LEU A 80 -5.98 1.96 -9.89
N GLN A 81 -6.49 1.80 -11.12
CA GLN A 81 -6.04 2.57 -12.27
C GLN A 81 -6.36 4.06 -12.12
N TYR A 82 -7.57 4.38 -11.63
CA TYR A 82 -7.94 5.77 -11.32
C TYR A 82 -7.02 6.39 -10.25
N ARG A 83 -6.82 5.74 -9.10
CA ARG A 83 -5.91 6.22 -8.05
C ARG A 83 -4.51 6.49 -8.60
N GLN A 84 -4.01 5.59 -9.44
CA GLN A 84 -2.69 5.74 -10.04
C GLN A 84 -2.63 6.93 -11.00
N ALA A 85 -3.63 7.09 -11.87
CA ALA A 85 -3.69 8.20 -12.82
C ALA A 85 -3.84 9.55 -12.09
N GLU A 86 -4.76 9.63 -11.14
CA GLU A 86 -5.02 10.84 -10.35
C GLU A 86 -3.79 11.27 -9.56
N CYS A 87 -3.17 10.35 -8.80
CA CYS A 87 -2.01 10.73 -7.98
C CYS A 87 -0.73 10.96 -8.80
N ASN A 88 -0.66 10.47 -10.04
CA ASN A 88 0.36 10.89 -11.02
C ASN A 88 0.11 12.30 -11.55
N ALA A 89 -1.15 12.70 -11.74
CA ALA A 89 -1.49 14.08 -12.08
C ALA A 89 -1.07 15.02 -10.94
N VAL A 90 -1.35 14.65 -9.68
CA VAL A 90 -0.86 15.37 -8.49
C VAL A 90 0.68 15.43 -8.47
N TYR A 91 1.38 14.32 -8.73
CA TYR A 91 2.84 14.33 -8.82
C TYR A 91 3.35 15.35 -9.86
N THR A 92 2.69 15.39 -11.02
CA THR A 92 3.04 16.28 -12.13
C THR A 92 2.78 17.75 -11.77
N GLN A 93 1.67 18.03 -11.08
CA GLN A 93 1.35 19.38 -10.57
C GLN A 93 2.47 19.92 -9.68
N TRP A 94 3.08 19.07 -8.87
CA TRP A 94 4.14 19.45 -7.92
C TRP A 94 5.57 19.21 -8.43
N GLN A 95 5.75 18.89 -9.72
CA GLN A 95 7.03 18.38 -10.26
C GLN A 95 8.26 19.26 -9.97
N GLN A 96 8.07 20.58 -9.84
CA GLN A 96 9.16 21.55 -9.61
C GLN A 96 9.72 21.55 -8.18
N GLY A 97 9.05 20.90 -7.23
CA GLY A 97 9.48 20.83 -5.84
C GLY A 97 9.70 19.41 -5.35
N THR A 98 10.50 19.25 -4.30
CA THR A 98 10.66 17.97 -3.59
C THR A 98 9.40 17.56 -2.84
N ILE A 99 8.49 18.51 -2.57
CA ILE A 99 7.18 18.28 -1.95
C ILE A 99 6.29 17.31 -2.75
N ARG A 100 6.55 17.12 -4.05
CA ARG A 100 5.78 16.19 -4.90
C ARG A 100 5.65 14.78 -4.32
N GLY A 101 6.66 14.30 -3.60
CA GLY A 101 6.63 12.98 -2.95
C GLY A 101 5.48 12.88 -1.96
N VAL A 102 5.50 13.73 -0.93
CA VAL A 102 4.46 13.76 0.11
C VAL A 102 3.09 14.09 -0.47
N MET A 103 2.98 15.00 -1.46
CA MET A 103 1.69 15.32 -2.07
C MET A 103 1.07 14.12 -2.81
N THR A 104 1.88 13.34 -3.52
CA THR A 104 1.41 12.11 -4.18
C THR A 104 1.02 11.03 -3.17
N LEU A 105 1.77 10.89 -2.07
CA LEU A 105 1.44 9.95 -1.01
C LEU A 105 0.14 10.34 -0.28
N SER A 106 -0.04 11.62 0.02
CA SER A 106 -1.29 12.14 0.59
C SER A 106 -2.50 11.92 -0.32
N CYS A 107 -2.34 12.11 -1.64
CA CYS A 107 -3.39 11.77 -2.61
C CYS A 107 -3.77 10.28 -2.52
N LYS A 108 -2.76 9.39 -2.51
CA LYS A 108 -2.99 7.94 -2.43
C LYS A 108 -3.68 7.57 -1.12
N LEU A 109 -3.25 8.14 0.01
CA LEU A 109 -3.84 7.93 1.32
C LEU A 109 -5.33 8.32 1.32
N ALA A 110 -5.65 9.56 0.93
CA ALA A 110 -7.02 10.08 0.95
C ALA A 110 -7.96 9.24 0.08
N LEU A 111 -7.56 8.93 -1.16
CA LEU A 111 -8.37 8.08 -2.05
C LEU A 111 -8.57 6.68 -1.46
N THR A 112 -7.56 6.11 -0.80
CA THR A 112 -7.60 4.76 -0.22
C THR A 112 -8.50 4.69 1.00
N GLN A 113 -8.44 5.69 1.89
CA GLN A 113 -9.36 5.80 3.02
C GLN A 113 -10.81 5.95 2.53
N GLN A 114 -11.05 6.83 1.57
CA GLN A 114 -12.38 7.00 0.98
C GLN A 114 -12.89 5.72 0.30
N ARG A 115 -12.01 4.99 -0.41
CA ARG A 115 -12.37 3.71 -1.02
C ARG A 115 -12.75 2.67 0.02
N THR A 116 -12.01 2.61 1.12
CA THR A 116 -12.30 1.69 2.24
C THR A 116 -13.69 1.96 2.80
N LEU A 117 -14.06 3.23 2.98
CA LEU A 117 -15.41 3.64 3.37
C LEU A 117 -16.45 3.19 2.35
N THR A 118 -16.25 3.45 1.06
CA THR A 118 -17.18 3.03 0.01
C THR A 118 -17.38 1.51 -0.05
N VAL A 119 -16.31 0.72 0.12
CA VAL A 119 -16.40 -0.75 0.19
C VAL A 119 -17.22 -1.17 1.41
N TRP A 120 -17.00 -0.54 2.56
CA TRP A 120 -17.75 -0.82 3.77
C TRP A 120 -19.24 -0.50 3.61
N GLU A 121 -19.57 0.71 3.14
CA GLU A 121 -20.95 1.18 3.00
C GLU A 121 -21.79 0.34 2.04
N ASN A 122 -21.17 -0.14 0.95
CA ASN A 122 -21.88 -0.86 -0.10
C ASN A 122 -21.97 -2.36 0.14
N TYR A 123 -20.98 -2.97 0.79
CA TYR A 123 -20.83 -4.43 0.80
C TYR A 123 -20.70 -5.07 2.17
N LEU A 124 -20.48 -4.27 3.23
CA LEU A 124 -20.29 -4.78 4.60
C LEU A 124 -21.32 -4.21 5.59
N ARG A 125 -21.86 -3.02 5.34
CA ARG A 125 -22.86 -2.39 6.20
C ARG A 125 -24.20 -3.15 6.10
N PRO A 126 -24.71 -3.71 7.21
CA PRO A 126 -26.04 -4.32 7.23
C PRO A 126 -27.12 -3.27 6.96
N MET A 127 -28.20 -3.69 6.30
CA MET A 127 -29.38 -2.84 6.12
C MET A 127 -30.31 -2.85 7.34
N ASP A 128 -30.24 -3.90 8.14
CA ASP A 128 -30.92 -3.99 9.43
C ASP A 128 -30.07 -3.32 10.53
N SER A 129 -30.61 -3.26 11.75
CA SER A 129 -29.89 -2.73 12.91
C SER A 129 -28.85 -3.72 13.47
N SER A 130 -28.42 -4.72 12.69
CA SER A 130 -27.37 -5.65 13.11
C SER A 130 -26.00 -4.99 13.04
N GLU A 131 -25.04 -5.59 13.76
CA GLU A 131 -23.67 -5.11 13.78
C GLU A 131 -22.91 -5.53 12.50
N ALA A 132 -22.18 -4.59 11.91
CA ALA A 132 -21.35 -4.86 10.74
C ALA A 132 -20.16 -5.76 11.11
N VAL A 133 -19.76 -6.65 10.20
CA VAL A 133 -18.66 -7.60 10.46
C VAL A 133 -17.30 -6.90 10.62
N LEU A 134 -17.16 -5.70 10.06
CA LEU A 134 -16.04 -4.80 10.32
C LEU A 134 -16.59 -3.43 10.74
N PRO A 135 -15.87 -2.69 11.61
CA PRO A 135 -16.28 -1.36 12.01
C PRO A 135 -16.25 -0.40 10.81
N LYS A 136 -17.00 0.70 10.91
CA LYS A 136 -16.89 1.80 9.94
C LYS A 136 -15.43 2.30 9.93
N PRO A 137 -14.77 2.38 8.77
CA PRO A 137 -13.37 2.81 8.71
C PRO A 137 -13.26 4.30 9.03
N ILE A 138 -12.15 4.68 9.64
CA ILE A 138 -11.81 6.08 9.89
C ILE A 138 -11.32 6.68 8.57
N VAL A 139 -11.90 7.81 8.18
CA VAL A 139 -11.42 8.63 7.07
C VAL A 139 -10.96 9.93 7.71
N ASP A 140 -9.67 10.24 7.59
CA ASP A 140 -9.16 11.49 8.14
C ASP A 140 -9.73 12.64 7.32
N ALA A 141 -10.27 13.65 7.99
CA ALA A 141 -10.62 14.90 7.32
C ALA A 141 -9.31 15.58 6.95
N SER A 142 -8.99 15.60 5.66
CA SER A 142 -7.89 16.37 5.07
C SER A 142 -8.06 17.87 5.30
#